data_AF-A0A7W4USY2-F1
#
_entry.id   AF-A0A7W4USY2-F1
#
_cell.length_a   1.000
_cell.length_b   1.000
_cell.length_c   1.000
_cell.angle_alpha   90.00
_cell.angle_beta   90.00
_cell.angle_gamma   90.00
#
_symmetry.space_group_name_H-M   'P 1'
#
loop_
_entity.id
_entity.type
_entity.pdbx_description
1 polymer ?
#
loop_
_entity_poly.entity_id
_entity_poly.type
_entity_poly.pdbx_seq_one_letter_code
_entity_poly.pdbx_strand_id
1 'polypeptide(L)'
;MPRNFGRDAQRDSRRETREALKTAIEDVDWVYKRPVNAELEMDCALTLGDAPGQSVYIVQWGYKGKVVDFALTHRSEETVGKYDHIARYDCCHSEVHKHQYTQEGEDQNRTVIAEIRSDGTAWDTVNESYEFCYDDMFDHWQEHLRRWSE
;
A
#
# COMPACT_ATOMS: atom_id res chain seq x y z
N MET A 1 45.42 22.26 -40.12
CA MET A 1 44.47 21.13 -40.09
C MET A 1 43.71 21.16 -38.75
N PRO A 2 42.55 21.82 -38.64
CA PRO A 2 41.78 21.79 -37.40
C PRO A 2 41.01 20.46 -37.30
N ARG A 3 41.17 19.75 -36.18
CA ARG A 3 40.45 18.50 -35.88
C ARG A 3 39.04 18.83 -35.41
N ASN A 4 38.07 18.18 -36.04
CA ASN A 4 36.63 18.38 -35.87
C ASN A 4 36.13 17.62 -34.62
N PHE A 5 36.24 18.21 -33.44
CA PHE A 5 35.87 17.60 -32.14
C PHE A 5 34.36 17.72 -31.78
N GLY A 6 33.53 18.29 -32.65
CA GLY A 6 32.14 18.65 -32.30
C GLY A 6 31.06 17.58 -32.52
N ARG A 7 31.35 16.45 -33.19
CA ARG A 7 30.30 15.48 -33.59
C ARG A 7 29.99 14.42 -32.55
N ASP A 8 30.94 14.08 -31.67
CA ASP A 8 30.76 12.96 -30.73
C ASP A 8 29.95 13.39 -29.49
N ALA A 9 30.24 14.57 -28.92
CA ALA A 9 29.51 15.11 -27.77
C ALA A 9 28.00 15.33 -28.04
N GLN A 10 27.64 15.66 -29.29
CA GLN A 10 26.25 15.89 -29.69
C GLN A 10 25.47 14.57 -29.88
N ARG A 11 26.17 13.44 -30.02
CA ARG A 11 25.58 12.11 -30.21
C ARG A 11 25.30 11.43 -28.86
N ASP A 12 26.20 11.61 -27.88
CA ASP A 12 26.00 11.13 -26.51
C ASP A 12 24.87 11.88 -25.79
N SER A 13 24.84 13.21 -25.90
CA SER A 13 23.74 14.04 -25.37
C SER A 13 22.35 13.60 -25.87
N ARG A 14 22.21 13.26 -27.16
CA ARG A 14 20.93 12.81 -27.72
C ARG A 14 20.54 11.40 -27.28
N ARG A 15 21.52 10.56 -26.91
CA ARG A 15 21.28 9.22 -26.40
C ARG A 15 20.82 9.27 -24.94
N GLU A 16 21.49 10.05 -24.10
CA GLU A 16 21.08 10.28 -22.71
C GLU A 16 19.68 10.90 -22.64
N THR A 17 19.40 11.90 -23.49
CA THR A 17 18.07 12.54 -23.53
C THR A 17 16.99 11.54 -23.97
N ARG A 18 17.30 10.61 -24.90
CA ARG A 18 16.34 9.59 -25.36
C ARG A 18 16.12 8.48 -24.35
N GLU A 19 17.15 8.06 -23.63
CA GLU A 19 17.00 7.06 -22.56
C GLU A 19 16.21 7.66 -21.39
N ALA A 20 16.52 8.89 -20.97
CA ALA A 20 15.72 9.61 -19.96
C ALA A 20 14.25 9.80 -20.40
N LEU A 21 14.00 10.13 -21.67
CA LEU A 21 12.63 10.23 -22.19
C LEU A 21 11.93 8.87 -22.26
N LYS A 22 12.66 7.80 -22.56
CA LYS A 22 12.09 6.44 -22.64
C LYS A 22 11.76 5.90 -21.25
N THR A 23 12.62 6.12 -20.26
CA THR A 23 12.34 5.85 -18.84
C THR A 23 11.13 6.65 -18.37
N ALA A 24 11.04 7.93 -18.72
CA ALA A 24 9.90 8.77 -18.35
C ALA A 24 8.58 8.38 -19.03
N ILE A 25 8.62 7.79 -20.24
CA ILE A 25 7.43 7.32 -20.97
C ILE A 25 6.97 5.96 -20.46
N GLU A 26 7.87 5.07 -20.03
CA GLU A 26 7.53 3.78 -19.44
C GLU A 26 6.88 3.92 -18.03
N ASP A 27 6.99 5.10 -17.40
CA ASP A 27 6.50 5.37 -16.04
C ASP A 27 5.03 5.81 -15.95
N VAL A 28 4.41 6.24 -17.05
CA VAL A 28 3.08 6.90 -17.00
C VAL A 28 1.92 5.91 -16.76
N ASP A 29 2.10 4.62 -17.10
CA ASP A 29 1.07 3.58 -16.98
C ASP A 29 1.44 2.48 -15.96
N TRP A 30 2.49 2.68 -15.17
CA TRP A 30 2.91 1.67 -14.20
C TRP A 30 1.91 1.61 -13.04
N VAL A 31 1.38 0.41 -12.80
CA VAL A 31 0.50 0.10 -11.66
C VAL A 31 1.15 -1.00 -10.86
N TYR A 32 1.33 -0.76 -9.56
CA TYR A 32 1.85 -1.76 -8.65
C TYR A 32 0.96 -3.01 -8.69
N LYS A 33 1.62 -4.16 -8.86
CA LYS A 33 0.98 -5.47 -8.77
C LYS A 33 1.86 -6.35 -7.90
N ARG A 34 1.21 -6.99 -6.93
CA ARG A 34 1.82 -8.07 -6.16
C ARG A 34 2.44 -9.12 -7.11
N PRO A 35 3.63 -9.67 -6.80
CA PRO A 35 4.21 -10.78 -7.55
C PRO A 35 3.25 -11.98 -7.66
N VAL A 36 3.21 -12.61 -8.83
CA VAL A 36 2.32 -13.77 -9.10
C VAL A 36 2.64 -15.01 -8.26
N ASN A 37 3.87 -15.10 -7.77
CA ASN A 37 4.38 -16.17 -6.91
C ASN A 37 4.53 -15.73 -5.44
N ALA A 38 3.88 -14.62 -5.05
CA ALA A 38 3.74 -14.30 -3.65
C ALA A 38 2.84 -15.34 -2.95
N GLU A 39 3.20 -15.68 -1.72
CA GLU A 39 2.50 -16.68 -0.92
C GLU A 39 1.62 -15.97 0.11
N LEU A 40 0.43 -16.52 0.36
CA LEU A 40 -0.45 -16.03 1.42
C LEU A 40 0.12 -16.48 2.76
N GLU A 41 0.62 -15.52 3.54
CA GLU A 41 1.27 -15.79 4.84
C GLU A 41 0.28 -15.70 5.99
N MET A 42 -0.67 -14.76 5.92
CA MET A 42 -1.73 -14.60 6.92
C MET A 42 -3.09 -14.38 6.27
N ASP A 43 -4.10 -15.04 6.82
CA ASP A 43 -5.51 -14.88 6.47
C ASP A 43 -6.35 -15.24 7.70
N CYS A 44 -6.40 -14.32 8.66
CA CYS A 44 -7.00 -14.58 9.97
C CYS A 44 -7.55 -13.32 10.63
N ALA A 45 -8.41 -13.52 11.63
CA ALA A 45 -8.88 -12.47 12.52
C ALA A 45 -8.12 -12.50 13.84
N LEU A 46 -7.65 -11.34 14.30
CA LEU A 46 -7.11 -11.13 15.63
C LEU A 46 -8.10 -10.31 16.45
N THR A 47 -8.44 -10.77 17.65
CA THR A 47 -9.34 -10.05 18.56
C THR A 47 -8.64 -8.83 19.16
N LEU A 48 -9.34 -7.70 19.21
CA LEU A 48 -8.81 -6.45 19.77
C LEU A 48 -9.03 -6.40 21.29
N GLY A 49 -8.02 -6.85 22.04
CA GLY A 49 -8.05 -6.85 23.51
C GLY A 49 -9.27 -7.59 24.07
N ASP A 50 -9.90 -7.00 25.09
CA ASP A 50 -11.13 -7.52 25.71
C ASP A 50 -12.41 -6.93 25.08
N ALA A 51 -12.33 -6.24 23.95
CA ALA A 51 -13.49 -5.58 23.33
C ALA A 51 -14.35 -6.61 22.57
N PRO A 52 -15.56 -6.95 23.06
CA PRO A 52 -16.36 -7.99 22.44
C PRO A 52 -16.80 -7.57 21.04
N GLY A 53 -16.71 -8.51 20.09
CA GLY A 53 -17.08 -8.28 18.69
C GLY A 53 -16.11 -7.41 17.89
N GLN A 54 -14.98 -6.97 18.47
CA GLN A 54 -13.97 -6.19 17.76
C GLN A 54 -12.80 -7.08 17.31
N SER A 55 -12.43 -6.97 16.04
CA SER A 55 -11.29 -7.71 15.49
C SER A 55 -10.56 -6.93 14.39
N VAL A 56 -9.29 -7.24 14.19
CA VAL A 56 -8.55 -6.90 12.98
C VAL A 56 -8.42 -8.14 12.14
N TYR A 57 -8.99 -8.12 10.95
CA TYR A 57 -8.77 -9.16 9.96
C TYR A 57 -7.57 -8.81 9.09
N ILE A 58 -6.66 -9.76 8.98
CA ILE A 58 -5.37 -9.61 8.34
C ILE A 58 -5.33 -10.53 7.13
N VAL A 59 -5.06 -9.94 5.97
CA VAL A 59 -4.60 -10.65 4.78
C VAL A 59 -3.18 -10.14 4.50
N GLN A 60 -2.20 -11.03 4.47
CA GLN A 60 -0.79 -10.68 4.22
C GLN A 60 -0.20 -11.62 3.18
N TRP A 61 0.50 -11.06 2.21
CA TRP A 61 1.23 -11.83 1.19
C TRP A 61 2.72 -11.55 1.28
N GLY A 62 3.51 -12.62 1.33
CA GLY A 62 4.95 -12.58 1.36
C GLY A 62 5.60 -12.96 0.04
N TYR A 63 6.73 -12.32 -0.26
CA TYR A 63 7.61 -12.74 -1.34
C TYR A 63 9.05 -12.38 -1.03
N LYS A 64 9.96 -13.36 -1.17
CA LYS A 64 11.41 -13.21 -0.87
C LYS A 64 11.67 -12.61 0.52
N GLY A 65 10.88 -13.02 1.53
CA GLY A 65 11.03 -12.57 2.92
C GLY A 65 10.56 -11.13 3.18
N LYS A 66 9.73 -10.56 2.29
CA LYS A 66 9.11 -9.25 2.45
C LYS A 66 7.61 -9.34 2.29
N VAL A 67 6.87 -8.52 3.02
CA VAL A 67 5.46 -8.27 2.72
C VAL A 67 5.37 -7.48 1.42
N VAL A 68 4.62 -8.01 0.47
CA VAL A 68 4.44 -7.42 -0.87
C VAL A 68 3.00 -7.05 -1.17
N ASP A 69 2.07 -7.39 -0.29
CA ASP A 69 0.68 -6.93 -0.33
C ASP A 69 0.03 -7.24 1.01
N PHE A 70 -0.90 -6.40 1.45
CA PHE A 70 -1.64 -6.64 2.66
C PHE A 70 -2.97 -5.89 2.68
N ALA A 71 -3.87 -6.37 3.53
CA ALA A 71 -5.03 -5.64 3.99
C ALA A 71 -5.23 -5.89 5.49
N LEU A 72 -5.30 -4.82 6.27
CA LEU A 72 -5.67 -4.82 7.69
C LEU A 72 -7.05 -4.17 7.80
N THR A 73 -8.06 -4.93 8.21
CA THR A 73 -9.43 -4.42 8.35
C THR A 73 -9.87 -4.51 9.79
N HIS A 74 -10.07 -3.37 10.46
CA HIS A 74 -10.78 -3.33 11.73
C HIS A 74 -12.27 -3.52 11.47
N ARG A 75 -12.85 -4.51 12.13
CA ARG A 75 -14.24 -4.94 11.98
C ARG A 75 -14.95 -4.99 13.32
N SER A 76 -16.23 -4.64 13.28
CA SER A 76 -17.18 -4.90 14.35
C SER A 76 -18.15 -6.01 13.91
N GLU A 77 -18.39 -6.98 14.78
CA GLU A 77 -19.39 -8.03 14.57
C GLU A 77 -20.69 -7.67 15.32
N GLU A 78 -21.68 -7.13 14.60
CA GLU A 78 -22.99 -6.81 15.18
C GLU A 78 -23.87 -8.05 15.38
N THR A 79 -23.68 -9.05 14.51
CA THR A 79 -24.42 -10.31 14.51
C THR A 79 -23.47 -11.38 13.97
N VAL A 80 -23.59 -12.61 14.46
CA VAL A 80 -22.69 -13.72 14.09
C VAL A 80 -22.53 -13.82 12.57
N GLY A 81 -21.29 -13.64 12.11
CA GLY A 81 -20.89 -13.70 10.70
C GLY A 81 -21.19 -12.45 9.86
N LYS A 82 -21.75 -11.38 10.44
CA LYS A 82 -21.91 -10.06 9.80
C LYS A 82 -20.91 -9.08 10.40
N TYR A 83 -19.98 -8.62 9.56
CA TYR A 83 -18.94 -7.70 9.94
C TYR A 83 -19.12 -6.34 9.25
N ASP A 84 -19.15 -5.28 10.04
CA ASP A 84 -19.10 -3.91 9.57
C ASP A 84 -17.65 -3.42 9.62
N HIS A 85 -17.22 -2.73 8.56
CA HIS A 85 -15.86 -2.21 8.46
C HIS A 85 -15.78 -0.87 9.19
N ILE A 86 -14.75 -0.71 10.03
CA ILE A 86 -14.50 0.52 10.79
C ILE A 86 -13.36 1.30 10.13
N ALA A 87 -12.21 0.65 9.96
CA ALA A 87 -11.06 1.21 9.27
C ALA A 87 -10.34 0.12 8.49
N ARG A 88 -9.67 0.50 7.40
CA ARG A 88 -8.91 -0.43 6.58
C ARG A 88 -7.62 0.19 6.06
N TYR A 89 -6.53 -0.56 6.16
CA TYR A 89 -5.27 -0.25 5.48
C TYR A 89 -5.06 -1.28 4.40
N ASP A 90 -4.76 -0.85 3.19
CA ASP A 90 -4.44 -1.77 2.11
C ASP A 90 -3.52 -1.15 1.05
N CYS A 91 -3.05 -2.01 0.16
CA CYS A 91 -2.23 -1.65 -0.99
C CYS A 91 -3.09 -1.66 -2.26
N CYS A 92 -3.56 -0.49 -2.72
CA CYS A 92 -4.21 -0.39 -4.03
C CYS A 92 -3.90 0.93 -4.73
N HIS A 93 -4.07 0.97 -6.05
CA HIS A 93 -3.75 2.14 -6.89
C HIS A 93 -2.29 2.61 -6.78
N SER A 94 -1.34 1.68 -6.61
CA SER A 94 0.08 2.01 -6.34
C SER A 94 0.28 2.86 -5.08
N GLU A 95 -0.62 2.74 -4.10
CA GLU A 95 -0.55 3.47 -2.84
C GLU A 95 -0.85 2.53 -1.68
N VAL A 96 -0.16 2.74 -0.56
CA VAL A 96 -0.62 2.28 0.75
C VAL A 96 -1.46 3.37 1.35
N HIS A 97 -2.69 3.07 1.75
CA HIS A 97 -3.60 4.07 2.29
C HIS A 97 -4.54 3.49 3.33
N LYS A 98 -5.10 4.41 4.10
CA LYS A 98 -6.10 4.16 5.14
C LYS A 98 -7.45 4.66 4.66
N HIS A 99 -8.46 3.83 4.84
CA HIS A 99 -9.87 4.18 4.81
C HIS A 99 -10.42 4.22 6.23
N GLN A 100 -11.24 5.23 6.51
CA GLN A 100 -12.11 5.30 7.68
C GLN A 100 -13.55 5.22 7.18
N TYR A 101 -14.37 4.36 7.77
CA TYR A 101 -15.76 4.19 7.38
C TYR A 101 -16.72 4.80 8.42
N THR A 102 -17.96 5.04 7.99
CA THR A 102 -19.12 5.32 8.85
C THR A 102 -19.88 4.04 9.18
N GLN A 103 -20.86 4.08 10.11
CA GLN A 103 -21.73 2.93 10.40
C GLN A 103 -22.55 2.46 9.19
N GLU A 104 -22.82 3.36 8.25
CA GLU A 104 -23.54 3.05 7.01
C GLU A 104 -22.63 2.37 5.97
N GLY A 105 -21.34 2.23 6.27
CA GLY A 105 -20.33 1.62 5.40
C GLY A 105 -19.75 2.56 4.35
N GLU A 106 -20.04 3.86 4.45
CA GLU A 106 -19.51 4.87 3.54
C GLU A 106 -18.09 5.27 3.93
N ASP A 107 -17.24 5.59 2.95
CA ASP A 107 -15.89 6.10 3.20
C ASP A 107 -15.97 7.55 3.71
N GLN A 108 -15.61 7.74 4.97
CA GLN A 108 -15.55 9.04 5.61
C GLN A 108 -14.27 9.79 5.22
N ASN A 109 -13.15 9.07 5.09
CA ASN A 109 -11.85 9.67 4.81
C ASN A 109 -10.85 8.63 4.28
N ARG A 110 -10.20 8.98 3.17
CA ARG A 110 -9.05 8.28 2.61
C ARG A 110 -7.76 9.07 2.83
N THR A 111 -6.78 8.45 3.47
CA THR A 111 -5.45 9.04 3.70
C THR A 111 -4.35 8.19 3.05
N VAL A 112 -3.58 8.78 2.13
CA VAL A 112 -2.40 8.12 1.56
C VAL A 112 -1.27 8.13 2.59
N ILE A 113 -0.69 6.96 2.84
CA ILE A 113 0.42 6.75 3.78
C ILE A 113 1.73 6.74 3.01
N ALA A 114 1.77 6.01 1.89
CA ALA A 114 2.93 5.92 1.04
C ALA A 114 2.53 5.73 -0.44
N GLU A 115 3.27 6.37 -1.34
CA GLU A 115 3.25 6.06 -2.77
C GLU A 115 4.19 4.89 -3.05
N ILE A 116 3.72 3.88 -3.75
CA ILE A 116 4.53 2.77 -4.25
C ILE A 116 5.04 3.18 -5.63
N ARG A 117 6.36 3.20 -5.80
CA ARG A 117 7.00 3.69 -7.04
C ARG A 117 7.59 2.54 -7.86
N SER A 118 7.78 2.79 -9.15
CA SER A 118 8.38 1.86 -10.12
C SER A 118 9.91 1.71 -9.99
N ASP A 119 10.54 2.42 -9.05
CA ASP A 119 11.99 2.61 -8.93
C ASP A 119 12.75 1.46 -8.25
N GLY A 120 12.18 0.26 -8.24
CA GLY A 120 12.75 -0.94 -7.62
C GLY A 120 12.60 -1.01 -6.11
N THR A 121 12.10 0.05 -5.45
CA THR A 121 11.86 0.08 -3.99
C THR A 121 10.45 -0.36 -3.61
N ALA A 122 9.58 -0.65 -4.58
CA ALA A 122 8.15 -0.95 -4.37
C ALA A 122 7.87 -1.93 -3.21
N TRP A 123 8.61 -3.05 -3.14
CA TRP A 123 8.40 -4.06 -2.09
C TRP A 123 8.93 -3.60 -0.72
N ASP A 124 9.98 -2.79 -0.70
CA ASP A 124 10.48 -2.19 0.55
C ASP A 124 9.45 -1.22 1.10
N THR A 125 8.89 -0.36 0.24
CA THR A 125 7.80 0.56 0.62
C THR A 125 6.60 -0.18 1.21
N VAL A 126 6.13 -1.26 0.55
CA VAL A 126 5.00 -2.05 1.07
C VAL A 126 5.35 -2.72 2.39
N ASN A 127 6.55 -3.30 2.50
CA ASN A 127 6.98 -3.99 3.72
C ASN A 127 7.10 -3.05 4.92
N GLU A 128 7.76 -1.91 4.77
CA GLU A 128 7.90 -0.91 5.83
C GLU A 128 6.54 -0.29 6.19
N SER A 129 5.69 -0.05 5.19
CA SER A 129 4.35 0.45 5.44
C SER A 129 3.47 -0.56 6.16
N TYR A 130 3.64 -1.86 5.93
CA TYR A 130 2.91 -2.89 6.66
C TYR A 130 3.17 -2.81 8.16
N GLU A 131 4.45 -2.74 8.56
CA GLU A 131 4.83 -2.64 9.97
C GLU A 131 4.20 -1.39 10.62
N PHE A 132 4.32 -0.23 9.97
CA PHE A 132 3.69 1.00 10.43
C PHE A 132 2.16 0.89 10.53
N CYS A 133 1.50 0.35 9.51
CA CYS A 133 0.04 0.24 9.48
C CYS A 133 -0.47 -0.78 10.51
N TYR A 134 0.30 -1.83 10.78
CA TYR A 134 0.01 -2.81 11.82
C TYR A 134 0.02 -2.12 13.18
N ASP A 135 1.11 -1.45 13.53
CA ASP A 135 1.22 -0.73 14.81
C ASP A 135 0.13 0.35 14.93
N ASP A 136 -0.08 1.17 13.89
CA ASP A 136 -1.12 2.21 13.89
C ASP A 136 -2.53 1.64 14.07
N MET A 137 -2.82 0.48 13.46
CA MET A 137 -4.11 -0.20 13.62
C MET A 137 -4.34 -0.61 15.08
N PHE A 138 -3.35 -1.25 15.72
CA PHE A 138 -3.49 -1.77 17.08
C PHE A 138 -3.33 -0.69 18.16
N ASP A 139 -2.60 0.38 17.90
CA ASP A 139 -2.45 1.50 18.85
C ASP A 139 -3.64 2.46 18.82
N HIS A 140 -4.31 2.61 17.67
CA HIS A 140 -5.37 3.60 17.47
C HIS A 140 -6.77 3.01 17.17
N TRP A 141 -6.98 1.69 17.30
CA TRP A 141 -8.29 1.07 17.01
C TRP A 141 -9.46 1.70 17.80
N GLN A 142 -9.21 2.16 19.04
CA GLN A 142 -10.25 2.78 19.86
C GLN A 142 -10.71 4.12 19.27
N GLU A 143 -9.78 4.89 18.69
CA GLU A 143 -10.10 6.13 18.00
C GLU A 143 -10.87 5.86 16.70
N HIS A 144 -10.50 4.82 15.95
CA HIS A 144 -11.25 4.39 14.77
C HIS A 144 -12.69 4.03 15.11
N LEU A 145 -12.89 3.26 16.18
CA LEU A 145 -14.21 2.88 16.67
C LEU A 145 -15.01 4.10 17.12
N ARG A 146 -14.37 5.03 17.86
CA ARG A 146 -15.01 6.26 18.33
C ARG A 146 -15.55 7.08 17.16
N ARG A 147 -14.73 7.32 16.13
CA ARG A 147 -15.15 8.05 14.91
C ARG A 147 -16.23 7.34 14.12
N TRP A 148 -16.17 6.01 14.07
CA TRP A 148 -17.19 5.21 13.40
C TRP A 148 -18.55 5.32 14.09
N SER A 149 -18.58 5.50 15.42
CA SER A 149 -19.81 5.63 16.22
C SER A 149 -20.39 7.05 16.32
N GLU A 150 -19.73 8.05 15.74
CA GLU A 150 -20.21 9.46 15.68
C GLU A 150 -21.24 9.67 14.55
#